data_AF-Q62268-F1
#
_entry.id   AF-Q62268-F1
#
_cell.length_a   1.000
_cell.length_b   1.000
_cell.length_c   1.000
_cell.angle_alpha   90.00
_cell.angle_beta   90.00
_cell.angle_gamma   90.00
#
_symmetry.space_group_name_H-M   'P 1'
#
loop_
_entity.id
_entity.type
_entity.pdbx_description
1 polymer ?
#
loop_
_entity_poly.entity_id
_entity_poly.type
_entity_poly.pdbx_seq_one_letter_code
_entity_poly.pdbx_strand_id
1 'polypeptide(L)'
;MQDIMDRPPRSPKEPLISGWLFFRYMAIGGYVGAATVGAAAWWFLYAEDGPHVSYHQLTHFMQCTEHNPEFDGLDCEVFEAPEPMTMALSELVTIEMCNALNSLSENQSLLRMPPWVNIWLLGSICLSMSLHFLILYVDPLPMIFKLRALDFTQWLMVLKISLPVIGLDELLKFIARNYLEG
;
A
#
# COMPACT_ATOMS: atom_id res chain seq x y z
N MET A 1 -13.03 -14.28 -21.72
CA MET A 1 -12.86 -15.75 -21.79
C MET A 1 -13.20 -16.33 -23.17
N GLN A 2 -13.90 -15.62 -24.06
CA GLN A 2 -14.35 -16.17 -25.35
C GLN A 2 -13.22 -16.43 -26.37
N ASP A 3 -12.18 -15.60 -26.44
CA ASP A 3 -11.08 -15.80 -27.42
C ASP A 3 -9.89 -16.64 -26.91
N ILE A 4 -10.05 -17.46 -25.87
CA ILE A 4 -8.90 -18.24 -25.35
C ILE A 4 -8.50 -19.38 -26.30
N MET A 5 -9.47 -19.92 -27.03
CA MET A 5 -9.26 -21.02 -27.99
C MET A 5 -8.83 -20.53 -29.37
N ASP A 6 -8.98 -19.23 -29.64
CA ASP A 6 -8.58 -18.61 -30.91
C ASP A 6 -7.11 -18.17 -30.91
N ARG A 7 -6.45 -18.20 -29.74
CA ARG A 7 -5.03 -17.89 -29.59
C ARG A 7 -4.18 -19.15 -29.81
N PRO A 8 -3.03 -19.06 -30.49
CA PRO A 8 -2.12 -20.19 -30.64
C PRO A 8 -1.55 -20.63 -29.28
N PRO A 9 -1.09 -21.89 -29.16
CA PRO A 9 -0.45 -22.38 -27.94
C PRO A 9 0.71 -21.47 -27.49
N ARG A 10 0.74 -21.13 -26.21
CA ARG A 10 1.78 -20.30 -25.59
C ARG A 10 3.17 -20.90 -25.87
N SER A 11 4.12 -20.06 -26.27
CA SER A 11 5.50 -20.51 -26.51
C SER A 11 6.20 -20.85 -25.19
N PRO A 12 6.95 -21.97 -25.07
CA PRO A 12 7.71 -22.30 -23.88
C PRO A 12 8.80 -21.27 -23.52
N LYS A 13 9.21 -20.42 -24.49
CA LYS A 13 10.22 -19.38 -24.31
C LYS A 13 9.63 -18.01 -23.97
N GLU A 14 8.31 -17.90 -23.91
CA GLU A 14 7.66 -16.62 -23.63
C GLU A 14 7.79 -16.26 -22.14
N PRO A 15 8.43 -15.13 -21.81
CA PRO A 15 8.58 -14.73 -20.42
C PRO A 15 7.23 -14.45 -19.77
N LEU A 16 7.14 -14.65 -18.44
CA LEU A 16 5.95 -14.28 -17.67
C LEU A 16 5.75 -12.77 -17.58
N ILE A 17 6.84 -12.01 -17.61
CA ILE A 17 6.84 -10.55 -17.53
C ILE A 17 7.51 -9.99 -18.78
N SER A 18 6.74 -9.29 -19.61
CA SER A 18 7.23 -8.56 -20.77
C SER A 18 7.85 -7.21 -20.35
N GLY A 19 8.53 -6.51 -21.27
CA GLY A 19 9.18 -5.24 -20.96
C GLY A 19 8.23 -4.18 -20.39
N TRP A 20 7.03 -4.04 -20.96
CA TRP A 20 6.03 -3.09 -20.45
C TRP A 20 5.43 -3.55 -19.11
N LEU A 21 5.13 -4.83 -18.98
CA LEU A 21 4.57 -5.38 -17.74
C LEU A 21 5.58 -5.23 -16.58
N PHE A 22 6.88 -5.33 -16.86
CA PHE A 22 7.94 -5.07 -15.90
C PHE A 22 7.93 -3.60 -15.43
N PHE A 23 7.88 -2.64 -16.36
CA PHE A 23 7.80 -1.22 -16.01
C PHE A 23 6.56 -0.90 -15.17
N ARG A 24 5.41 -1.47 -15.53
CA ARG A 24 4.17 -1.30 -14.78
C ARG A 24 4.31 -1.77 -13.33
N TYR A 25 4.83 -2.97 -13.09
CA TYR A 25 5.03 -3.46 -11.72
C TYR A 25 6.11 -2.69 -10.96
N MET A 26 7.15 -2.19 -11.64
CA MET A 26 8.14 -1.31 -11.00
C MET A 26 7.52 0.02 -10.56
N ALA A 27 6.67 0.64 -11.38
CA ALA A 27 6.00 1.89 -11.03
C ALA A 27 5.04 1.70 -9.84
N ILE A 28 4.24 0.62 -9.85
CA ILE A 28 3.33 0.28 -8.75
C ILE A 28 4.12 -0.05 -7.48
N GLY A 29 5.18 -0.87 -7.57
CA GLY A 29 6.02 -1.21 -6.42
C GLY A 29 6.72 0.00 -5.83
N GLY A 30 7.22 0.92 -6.68
CA GLY A 30 7.78 2.19 -6.24
C GLY A 30 6.75 3.06 -5.52
N TYR A 31 5.51 3.09 -6.02
CA TYR A 31 4.40 3.76 -5.33
C TYR A 31 4.13 3.15 -3.96
N VAL A 32 4.03 1.82 -3.85
CA VAL A 32 3.80 1.13 -2.57
C VAL A 32 4.91 1.46 -1.56
N GLY A 33 6.17 1.42 -1.99
CA GLY A 33 7.30 1.77 -1.13
C GLY A 33 7.26 3.22 -0.65
N ALA A 34 6.97 4.17 -1.54
CA ALA A 34 6.85 5.58 -1.17
C ALA A 34 5.63 5.85 -0.28
N ALA A 35 4.50 5.21 -0.55
CA ALA A 35 3.26 5.35 0.21
C ALA A 35 3.41 4.82 1.64
N THR A 36 4.00 3.64 1.82
CA THR A 36 4.19 3.03 3.15
C THR A 36 5.15 3.85 4.02
N VAL A 37 6.31 4.23 3.49
CA VAL A 37 7.28 5.09 4.20
C VAL A 37 6.68 6.48 4.44
N GLY A 38 5.97 7.03 3.46
CA GLY A 38 5.30 8.32 3.56
C GLY A 38 4.20 8.35 4.61
N ALA A 39 3.42 7.27 4.76
CA ALA A 39 2.39 7.15 5.78
C ALA A 39 2.98 7.10 7.20
N ALA A 40 4.07 6.36 7.41
CA ALA A 40 4.79 6.36 8.67
C ALA A 40 5.41 7.74 8.98
N ALA A 41 6.08 8.35 8.00
CA ALA A 41 6.67 9.67 8.15
C ALA A 41 5.61 10.76 8.40
N TRP A 42 4.43 10.64 7.79
CA TRP A 42 3.30 11.55 8.03
C TRP A 42 2.89 11.56 9.49
N TRP A 43 2.87 10.41 10.17
CA TRP A 43 2.56 10.34 11.60
C TRP A 43 3.56 11.14 12.44
N PHE A 44 4.86 11.04 12.15
CA PHE A 44 5.89 11.78 12.86
C PHE A 44 5.84 13.31 12.64
N LEU A 45 5.54 13.73 11.41
CA LEU A 45 5.67 15.12 10.99
C LEU A 45 4.38 15.93 11.14
N TYR A 46 3.22 15.32 10.81
CA TYR A 46 1.99 16.05 10.53
C TYR A 46 0.74 15.52 11.24
N ALA A 47 0.78 14.33 11.86
CA ALA A 47 -0.38 13.81 12.57
C ALA A 47 -0.65 14.61 13.85
N GLU A 48 -1.93 14.86 14.13
CA GLU A 48 -2.38 15.63 15.30
C GLU A 48 -2.02 14.95 16.64
N ASP A 49 -1.94 13.62 16.63
CA ASP A 49 -1.54 12.80 17.78
C ASP A 49 -0.03 12.49 17.81
N GLY A 50 0.73 12.97 16.83
CA GLY A 50 2.16 12.73 16.68
C GLY A 50 3.05 13.76 17.40
N PRO A 51 4.37 13.51 17.49
CA PRO A 51 5.33 14.38 18.16
C PRO A 51 5.67 15.67 17.38
N HIS A 52 5.17 15.83 16.14
CA HIS A 52 5.46 16.98 15.27
C HIS A 52 6.95 17.30 15.12
N VAL A 53 7.77 16.26 14.93
CA VAL A 53 9.21 16.43 14.72
C VAL A 53 9.52 17.01 13.34
N SER A 54 10.69 17.60 13.19
CA SER A 54 11.19 18.02 11.87
C SER A 54 11.69 16.82 11.05
N TYR A 55 11.69 16.96 9.72
CA TYR A 55 12.22 15.94 8.83
C TYR A 55 13.72 15.63 9.08
N HIS A 56 14.49 16.63 9.51
CA HIS A 56 15.90 16.44 9.88
C HIS A 56 16.05 15.53 11.10
N GLN A 57 15.28 15.80 12.16
CA GLN A 57 15.25 14.97 13.36
C GLN A 57 14.79 13.54 13.05
N LEU A 58 13.77 13.37 12.20
CA LEU A 58 13.28 12.04 11.81
C LEU A 58 14.34 11.23 11.06
N THR A 59 15.09 11.85 10.14
CA THR A 59 16.15 11.14 9.39
C THR A 59 17.38 10.82 10.24
N HIS A 60 17.60 11.57 11.33
CA HIS A 60 18.73 11.40 12.25
C HIS A 60 18.31 10.82 13.60
N PHE A 61 17.20 10.07 13.65
CA PHE A 61 16.63 9.54 14.90
C PHE A 61 17.61 8.67 15.72
N MET A 62 18.57 7.98 15.07
CA MET A 62 19.60 7.18 15.75
C MET A 62 20.56 8.02 16.61
N GLN A 63 20.59 9.34 16.43
CA GLN A 63 21.40 10.27 17.23
C GLN A 63 20.63 10.84 18.43
N CYS A 64 19.38 10.41 18.62
CA CYS A 64 18.56 10.81 19.76
C CYS A 64 19.18 10.24 21.05
N THR A 65 19.72 11.13 21.87
CA THR A 65 20.29 10.84 23.18
C THR A 65 19.97 12.02 24.10
N GLU A 66 19.85 11.80 25.40
CA GLU A 66 19.49 12.84 26.39
C GLU A 66 20.40 14.10 26.35
N HIS A 67 21.60 13.97 25.77
CA HIS A 67 22.60 15.04 25.73
C HIS A 67 22.65 15.79 24.39
N ASN A 68 21.82 15.40 23.41
CA ASN A 68 21.81 16.02 22.09
C ASN A 68 20.84 17.21 22.07
N PRO A 69 21.31 18.46 21.90
CA PRO A 69 20.44 19.64 21.91
C PRO A 69 19.45 19.67 20.74
N GLU A 70 19.68 18.90 19.67
CA GLU A 70 18.75 18.81 18.55
C GLU A 70 17.44 18.07 18.90
N PHE A 71 17.42 17.28 19.98
CA PHE A 71 16.25 16.52 20.42
C PHE A 71 15.74 16.98 21.81
N ASP A 72 16.11 18.19 22.23
CA ASP A 72 15.71 18.73 23.52
C ASP A 72 14.18 18.85 23.64
N GLY A 73 13.61 18.29 24.71
CA GLY A 73 12.16 18.24 24.94
C GLY A 73 11.40 17.14 24.20
N LEU A 74 12.08 16.23 23.48
CA LEU A 74 11.47 15.05 22.84
C LEU A 74 11.90 13.77 23.56
N ASP A 75 10.94 12.87 23.79
CA ASP A 75 11.22 11.53 24.30
C ASP A 75 11.67 10.61 23.15
N CYS A 76 12.90 10.08 23.22
CA CYS A 76 13.45 9.23 22.17
C CYS A 76 12.67 7.91 21.97
N GLU A 77 11.90 7.46 22.97
CA GLU A 77 11.04 6.27 22.84
C GLU A 77 9.96 6.45 21.75
N VAL A 78 9.60 7.70 21.41
CA VAL A 78 8.61 7.99 20.36
C VAL A 78 9.00 7.46 18.98
N PHE A 79 10.30 7.31 18.70
CA PHE A 79 10.78 6.75 17.44
C PHE A 79 10.58 5.23 17.34
N GLU A 80 10.32 4.55 18.46
CA GLU A 80 10.00 3.12 18.52
C GLU A 80 8.49 2.85 18.69
N ALA A 81 7.66 3.89 18.55
CA ALA A 81 6.23 3.81 18.75
C ALA A 81 5.53 2.88 17.71
N PRO A 82 4.48 2.13 18.11
CA PRO A 82 3.76 1.19 17.23
C PRO A 82 2.85 1.87 16.18
N GLU A 83 2.44 3.11 16.39
CA GLU A 83 1.55 3.90 15.53
C GLU A 83 2.09 4.06 14.09
N PRO A 84 3.32 4.56 13.86
CA PRO A 84 3.87 4.72 12.50
C PRO A 84 4.03 3.38 11.78
N MET A 85 4.38 2.30 12.51
CA MET A 85 4.43 0.95 11.93
C MET A 85 3.05 0.47 11.51
N THR A 86 2.03 0.77 12.32
CA THR A 86 0.64 0.43 11.99
C THR A 86 0.13 1.20 10.78
N MET A 87 0.48 2.48 10.66
CA MET A 87 0.18 3.29 9.48
C MET A 87 0.79 2.68 8.22
N ALA A 88 2.09 2.34 8.25
CA ALA A 88 2.76 1.70 7.11
C ALA A 88 2.17 0.33 6.75
N LEU A 89 1.87 -0.51 7.74
CA LEU A 89 1.27 -1.82 7.52
C LEU A 89 -0.15 -1.70 6.94
N SER A 90 -0.96 -0.79 7.47
CA SER A 90 -2.33 -0.57 7.00
C SER A 90 -2.35 0.01 5.59
N GLU A 91 -1.40 0.88 5.27
CA GLU A 91 -1.18 1.38 3.91
C GLU A 91 -0.84 0.25 2.94
N LEU A 92 0.12 -0.61 3.31
CA LEU A 92 0.51 -1.78 2.52
C LEU A 92 -0.68 -2.71 2.26
N VAL A 93 -1.40 -3.11 3.32
CA VAL A 93 -2.55 -4.01 3.20
C VAL A 93 -3.62 -3.41 2.30
N THR A 94 -3.95 -2.12 2.48
CA THR A 94 -4.98 -1.45 1.69
C THR A 94 -4.59 -1.33 0.22
N ILE A 95 -3.33 -1.00 -0.08
CA ILE A 95 -2.80 -0.97 -1.45
C ILE A 95 -2.84 -2.36 -2.07
N GLU A 96 -2.44 -3.41 -1.35
CA GLU A 96 -2.46 -4.78 -1.90
C GLU A 96 -3.88 -5.27 -2.20
N MET A 97 -4.88 -4.90 -1.39
CA MET A 97 -6.28 -5.21 -1.70
C MET A 97 -6.75 -4.46 -2.96
N CYS A 98 -6.31 -3.23 -3.16
CA CYS A 98 -6.57 -2.47 -4.40
C CYS A 98 -5.84 -3.09 -5.60
N ASN A 99 -4.58 -3.51 -5.43
CA ASN A 99 -3.81 -4.19 -6.45
C ASN A 99 -4.43 -5.54 -6.83
N ALA A 100 -5.00 -6.27 -5.89
CA ALA A 100 -5.71 -7.51 -6.16
C ALA A 100 -6.91 -7.28 -7.11
N LEU A 101 -7.64 -6.16 -6.96
CA LEU A 101 -8.68 -5.76 -7.91
C LEU A 101 -8.08 -5.43 -9.28
N ASN A 102 -6.98 -4.69 -9.31
CA ASN A 102 -6.27 -4.38 -10.55
C ASN A 102 -5.76 -5.64 -11.27
N SER A 103 -5.42 -6.71 -10.54
CA SER A 103 -4.99 -8.00 -11.08
C SER A 103 -6.13 -8.88 -11.62
N LEU A 104 -7.40 -8.47 -11.50
CA LEU A 104 -8.52 -9.15 -12.17
C LEU A 104 -8.35 -9.22 -13.69
N SER A 105 -7.67 -8.23 -14.26
CA SER A 105 -7.35 -8.19 -15.67
C SER A 105 -5.97 -7.63 -15.89
N GLU A 106 -5.24 -8.24 -16.82
CA GLU A 106 -3.98 -7.70 -17.28
C GLU A 106 -4.21 -6.34 -17.97
N ASN A 107 -5.07 -6.28 -19.00
CA ASN A 107 -5.21 -5.08 -19.83
C ASN A 107 -6.61 -4.47 -19.83
N GLN A 108 -7.65 -5.14 -19.31
CA GLN A 108 -8.99 -4.54 -19.27
C GLN A 108 -9.13 -3.62 -18.05
N SER A 109 -9.79 -2.49 -18.25
CA SER A 109 -10.11 -1.54 -17.19
C SER A 109 -11.15 -2.13 -16.23
N LEU A 110 -11.07 -1.80 -14.96
CA LEU A 110 -12.08 -2.08 -13.93
C LEU A 110 -13.46 -1.52 -14.30
N LEU A 111 -13.54 -0.49 -15.16
CA LEU A 111 -14.82 0.02 -15.69
C LEU A 111 -15.46 -0.96 -16.68
N ARG A 112 -14.66 -1.74 -17.41
CA ARG A 112 -15.14 -2.75 -18.36
C ARG A 112 -15.32 -4.11 -17.71
N MET A 113 -14.43 -4.47 -16.78
CA MET A 113 -14.57 -5.66 -15.93
C MET A 113 -14.74 -5.23 -14.47
N PRO A 114 -15.97 -5.04 -14.02
CA PRO A 114 -16.21 -4.59 -12.67
C PRO A 114 -15.77 -5.66 -11.65
N PRO A 115 -15.48 -5.25 -10.40
CA PRO A 115 -14.87 -6.12 -9.40
C PRO A 115 -15.77 -7.28 -8.96
N TRP A 116 -17.10 -7.16 -9.14
CA TRP A 116 -18.06 -8.22 -8.84
C TRP A 116 -18.10 -9.37 -9.87
N VAL A 117 -17.29 -9.31 -10.93
CA VAL A 117 -17.10 -10.46 -11.83
C VAL A 117 -16.55 -11.68 -11.08
N ASN A 118 -15.72 -11.45 -10.05
CA ASN A 118 -15.20 -12.50 -9.19
C ASN A 118 -15.64 -12.29 -7.73
N ILE A 119 -16.77 -12.87 -7.36
CA ILE A 119 -17.31 -12.80 -5.99
C ILE A 119 -16.33 -13.42 -4.97
N TRP A 120 -15.57 -14.45 -5.36
CA TRP A 120 -14.57 -15.07 -4.48
C TRP A 120 -13.42 -14.10 -4.14
N LEU A 121 -12.99 -13.30 -5.12
CA LEU A 121 -11.99 -12.26 -4.87
C LEU A 121 -12.53 -11.24 -3.86
N LEU A 122 -13.75 -10.74 -4.04
CA LEU A 122 -14.37 -9.83 -3.09
C LEU A 122 -14.46 -10.44 -1.68
N GLY A 123 -14.89 -11.70 -1.58
CA GLY A 123 -14.91 -12.45 -0.32
C GLY A 123 -13.53 -12.53 0.34
N SER A 124 -12.48 -12.81 -0.43
CA SER A 124 -11.10 -12.86 0.08
C SER A 124 -10.58 -11.50 0.54
N ILE A 125 -10.90 -10.42 -0.16
CA ILE A 125 -10.54 -9.04 0.24
C ILE A 125 -11.25 -8.67 1.55
N CYS A 126 -12.56 -8.94 1.65
CA CYS A 126 -13.32 -8.71 2.87
C CYS A 126 -12.76 -9.50 4.06
N LEU A 127 -12.41 -10.78 3.85
CA LEU A 127 -11.79 -11.62 4.87
C LEU A 127 -10.42 -11.06 5.28
N SER A 128 -9.57 -10.67 4.31
CA SER A 128 -8.26 -10.08 4.56
C SER A 128 -8.35 -8.80 5.39
N MET A 129 -9.24 -7.86 5.00
CA MET A 129 -9.49 -6.65 5.78
C MET A 129 -10.05 -6.95 7.17
N SER A 130 -10.93 -7.94 7.30
CA SER A 130 -11.47 -8.35 8.60
C SER A 130 -10.38 -8.92 9.51
N LEU A 131 -9.44 -9.70 8.97
CA LEU A 131 -8.28 -10.19 9.71
C LEU A 131 -7.33 -9.05 10.08
N HIS A 132 -7.16 -8.05 9.20
CA HIS A 132 -6.39 -6.85 9.53
C HIS A 132 -7.02 -6.08 10.70
N PHE A 133 -8.34 -5.91 10.71
CA PHE A 133 -9.03 -5.33 11.87
C PHE A 133 -8.90 -6.21 13.13
N LEU A 134 -8.93 -7.54 12.98
CA LEU A 134 -8.76 -8.46 14.09
C LEU A 134 -7.41 -8.26 14.79
N ILE A 135 -6.31 -8.17 14.03
CA ILE A 135 -4.97 -7.99 14.61
C ILE A 135 -4.78 -6.61 15.26
N LEU A 136 -5.62 -5.62 14.93
CA LEU A 136 -5.54 -4.25 15.47
C LEU A 136 -6.41 -4.02 16.70
N TYR A 137 -7.58 -4.66 16.77
CA TYR A 137 -8.59 -4.36 17.81
C TYR A 137 -8.79 -5.47 18.84
N VAL A 138 -8.26 -6.68 18.61
CA VAL A 138 -8.40 -7.80 19.56
C VAL A 138 -7.11 -8.03 20.32
N ASP A 139 -7.08 -7.59 21.58
CA ASP A 139 -6.05 -8.00 22.54
C ASP A 139 -6.03 -9.54 22.63
N PRO A 140 -4.90 -10.24 22.44
CA PRO A 140 -3.49 -9.85 22.65
C PRO A 140 -2.67 -9.58 21.37
N LEU A 141 -3.30 -9.55 20.19
CA LEU A 141 -2.60 -9.53 18.90
C LEU A 141 -1.76 -8.26 18.67
N PRO A 142 -2.24 -7.04 18.98
CA PRO A 142 -1.46 -5.82 18.78
C PRO A 142 -0.14 -5.80 19.56
N MET A 143 -0.09 -6.44 20.75
CA MET A 143 1.12 -6.56 21.54
C MET A 143 2.19 -7.41 20.83
N ILE A 144 1.78 -8.50 20.18
CA ILE A 144 2.70 -9.42 19.48
C ILE A 144 3.23 -8.77 18.20
N PHE A 145 2.37 -8.07 17.45
CA PHE A 145 2.74 -7.44 16.18
C PHE A 145 3.27 -6.02 16.33
N LYS A 146 3.34 -5.48 17.56
CA LYS A 146 3.70 -4.08 17.86
C LYS A 146 2.83 -3.09 17.07
N LEU A 147 1.52 -3.27 17.16
CA LEU A 147 0.53 -2.43 16.49
C LEU A 147 -0.33 -1.67 17.50
N ARG A 148 -0.95 -0.58 17.05
CA ARG A 148 -1.95 0.16 17.81
C ARG A 148 -3.15 0.48 16.93
N ALA A 149 -4.35 0.36 17.48
CA ALA A 149 -5.57 0.72 16.77
C ALA A 149 -5.50 2.16 16.22
N LEU A 150 -5.78 2.31 14.92
CA LEU A 150 -5.78 3.60 14.25
C LEU A 150 -7.08 4.36 14.52
N ASP A 151 -6.97 5.67 14.65
CA ASP A 151 -8.12 6.57 14.72
C ASP A 151 -8.75 6.79 13.34
N PHE A 152 -9.97 7.34 13.30
CA PHE A 152 -10.69 7.62 12.07
C PHE A 152 -9.91 8.58 11.14
N THR A 153 -9.23 9.59 11.69
CA THR A 153 -8.41 10.54 10.91
C THR A 153 -7.24 9.84 10.22
N GLN A 154 -6.59 8.92 10.94
CA GLN A 154 -5.48 8.11 10.43
C GLN A 154 -5.95 7.16 9.33
N TRP A 155 -7.09 6.48 9.52
CA TRP A 155 -7.73 5.67 8.48
C TRP A 155 -8.09 6.46 7.23
N LEU A 156 -8.60 7.68 7.39
CA LEU A 156 -8.89 8.55 6.25
C LEU A 156 -7.62 8.89 5.47
N MET A 157 -6.49 9.08 6.15
CA MET A 157 -5.19 9.29 5.50
C MET A 157 -4.75 8.04 4.74
N VAL A 158 -4.86 6.86 5.35
CA VAL A 158 -4.55 5.57 4.70
C VAL A 158 -5.37 5.39 3.42
N LEU A 159 -6.67 5.67 3.45
CA LEU A 159 -7.51 5.59 2.25
C LEU A 159 -7.13 6.62 1.18
N LYS A 160 -6.75 7.84 1.58
CA LYS A 160 -6.33 8.89 0.64
C LYS A 160 -5.03 8.56 -0.08
N ILE A 161 -4.07 7.95 0.60
CA ILE A 161 -2.78 7.54 0.01
C ILE A 161 -2.94 6.23 -0.78
N SER A 162 -3.78 5.29 -0.34
CA SER A 162 -3.85 3.98 -1.01
C SER A 162 -4.69 4.00 -2.29
N LEU A 163 -5.85 4.66 -2.30
CA LEU A 163 -6.79 4.65 -3.44
C LEU A 163 -6.20 5.11 -4.79
N PRO A 164 -5.29 6.10 -4.88
CA PRO A 164 -4.67 6.50 -6.13
C PRO A 164 -3.92 5.38 -6.85
N VAL A 165 -3.55 4.27 -6.20
CA VAL A 165 -2.93 3.11 -6.87
C VAL A 165 -3.84 2.51 -7.94
N ILE A 166 -5.16 2.56 -7.76
CA ILE A 166 -6.13 2.12 -8.76
C ILE A 166 -6.06 3.04 -9.99
N GLY A 167 -6.03 4.35 -9.77
CA GLY A 167 -5.92 5.33 -10.85
C GLY A 167 -4.59 5.20 -11.61
N LEU A 168 -3.49 4.95 -10.89
CA LEU A 168 -2.17 4.70 -11.49
C LEU A 168 -2.20 3.47 -12.40
N ASP A 169 -2.72 2.34 -11.92
CA ASP A 169 -2.79 1.11 -12.72
C ASP A 169 -3.75 1.26 -13.91
N GLU A 170 -4.89 1.93 -13.73
CA GLU A 170 -5.84 2.21 -14.81
C GLU A 170 -5.23 3.08 -15.92
N LEU A 171 -4.43 4.08 -15.55
CA LEU A 171 -3.68 4.89 -16.51
C LEU A 171 -2.65 4.04 -17.26
N LEU A 172 -1.90 3.19 -16.56
CA LEU A 172 -0.90 2.31 -17.19
C LEU A 172 -1.56 1.29 -18.14
N LYS A 173 -2.71 0.72 -17.76
CA LYS A 173 -3.54 -0.11 -18.63
C LYS A 173 -4.06 0.65 -19.84
N PHE A 174 -4.48 1.91 -19.66
CA PHE A 174 -4.94 2.76 -20.76
C PHE A 174 -3.83 3.05 -21.77
N ILE A 175 -2.61 3.33 -21.30
CA ILE A 175 -1.45 3.52 -22.17
C ILE A 175 -1.13 2.23 -22.94
N ALA A 176 -1.15 1.08 -22.27
CA ALA A 176 -0.93 -0.22 -22.90
C ALA A 176 -1.88 -0.47 -24.08
N ARG A 177 -3.17 -0.30 -23.86
CA ARG A 177 -4.22 -0.56 -24.87
C ARG A 177 -4.17 0.36 -26.08
N ASN A 178 -3.80 1.64 -25.89
CA ASN A 178 -3.91 2.63 -26.97
C ASN A 178 -2.58 2.90 -27.71
N TYR A 179 -1.44 2.65 -27.06
CA TYR A 179 -0.12 3.04 -27.60
C TYR A 179 0.87 1.87 -27.74
N LEU A 180 0.61 0.70 -27.14
CA LEU A 180 1.52 -0.45 -27.18
C LEU A 180 0.93 -1.69 -27.84
N GLU A 181 -0.39 -1.90 -27.73
CA GLU A 181 -1.13 -2.90 -28.51
C GLU A 181 -1.41 -2.33 -29.92
N GLY A 182 -0.35 -2.24 -30.73
CA GLY A 182 -0.40 -1.93 -32.17
C GLY A 182 -0.09 -3.16 -33.02
#